data_AF-A0A7J5GR57-F1
#
_entry.id   AF-A0A7J5GR57-F1
#
_cell.length_a   1.000
_cell.length_b   1.000
_cell.length_c   1.000
_cell.angle_alpha   90.00
_cell.angle_beta   90.00
_cell.angle_gamma   90.00
#
_symmetry.space_group_name_H-M   'P 1'
#
loop_
_entity.id
_entity.type
_entity.pdbx_description
1 polymer ?
#
loop_
_entity_poly.entity_id
_entity_poly.type
_entity_poly.pdbx_seq_one_letter_code
_entity_poly.pdbx_strand_id
1 'polypeptide(L)' 'GHKEWEGTKDDIFTSTNERLNNFIFASDLLRKVKDVEVQGMEG' A
#
# COMPACT_ATOMS: atom_id res chain seq x y z
N GLY A 1 -15.42 -14.89 8.56
CA GLY A 1 -14.18 -14.25 8.08
C GLY A 1 -14.12 -12.85 8.62
N HIS A 2 -12.93 -12.38 9.00
CA HIS A 2 -12.72 -11.01 9.48
C HIS A 2 -12.39 -10.12 8.28
N LYS A 3 -13.01 -8.94 8.18
CA LYS A 3 -12.73 -7.98 7.10
C LYS A 3 -11.45 -7.22 7.47
N GLU A 4 -10.35 -7.57 6.81
CA GLU A 4 -9.03 -6.96 7.08
C GLU A 4 -8.87 -5.58 6.43
N TRP A 5 -9.66 -5.26 5.40
CA TRP A 5 -9.59 -3.98 4.71
C TRP A 5 -10.88 -3.60 3.98
N GLU A 6 -11.15 -2.30 3.89
CA GLU A 6 -12.20 -1.66 3.10
C GLU A 6 -11.72 -0.26 2.71
N GLY A 7 -11.82 0.10 1.42
CA GLY A 7 -11.36 1.39 0.90
C GLY A 7 -11.14 1.39 -0.60
N THR A 8 -10.42 2.38 -1.11
CA THR A 8 -10.03 2.52 -2.53
C THR A 8 -8.57 2.16 -2.74
N LYS A 9 -8.17 1.96 -4.01
CA LYS A 9 -6.77 1.66 -4.37
C LYS A 9 -5.80 2.71 -3.82
N ASP A 10 -6.19 3.97 -3.83
CA ASP A 10 -5.33 5.10 -3.44
C ASP A 10 -5.09 5.11 -1.92
N ASP A 11 -6.08 4.68 -1.14
CA ASP A 11 -5.98 4.55 0.33
C ASP A 11 -4.95 3.49 0.75
N ILE A 12 -4.65 2.51 -0.12
CA ILE A 12 -3.69 1.44 0.17
C ILE A 12 -2.25 1.95 0.07
N PHE A 13 -1.98 2.92 -0.82
CA PHE A 13 -0.64 3.48 -0.99
C PHE A 13 -0.20 4.36 0.19
N THR A 14 -1.16 5.03 0.83
CA THR A 14 -0.94 5.89 2.00
C THR A 14 -1.22 5.19 3.33
N SER A 15 -1.62 3.92 3.31
CA SER A 15 -1.94 3.17 4.53
C SER A 15 -0.72 2.96 5.43
N THR A 16 -0.88 3.22 6.73
CA THR A 16 0.13 2.95 7.77
C THR A 16 0.02 1.54 8.35
N ASN A 17 -0.93 0.72 7.88
CA ASN A 17 -1.13 -0.65 8.37
C ASN A 17 -0.07 -1.60 7.79
N GLU A 18 0.92 -1.96 8.59
CA GLU A 18 2.02 -2.84 8.18
C GLU A 18 1.57 -4.23 7.73
N ARG A 19 0.53 -4.81 8.34
CA ARG A 19 0.03 -6.14 7.97
C ARG A 19 -0.61 -6.11 6.58
N LEU A 20 -1.41 -5.09 6.31
CA LEU A 20 -2.00 -4.84 4.99
C LEU A 20 -0.90 -4.56 3.95
N ASN A 21 0.05 -3.70 4.29
CA ASN A 21 1.16 -3.35 3.41
C ASN A 21 2.01 -4.58 3.06
N ASN A 22 2.30 -5.45 4.02
CA ASN A 22 3.05 -6.68 3.76
C ASN A 22 2.26 -7.71 2.95
N PHE A 23 0.93 -7.69 3.02
CA PHE A 23 0.07 -8.56 2.22
C PHE A 23 -0.03 -8.08 0.76
N ILE A 24 -0.22 -6.78 0.54
CA ILE A 24 -0.35 -6.18 -0.81
C ILE A 24 1.02 -6.03 -1.49
N PHE A 25 2.05 -5.64 -0.74
CA PHE A 25 3.42 -5.45 -1.21
C PHE A 25 4.34 -6.55 -0.66
N ALA A 26 3.96 -7.80 -0.95
CA ALA A 26 4.69 -8.99 -0.48
C ALA A 26 6.10 -9.13 -1.10
N SER A 27 6.35 -8.47 -2.23
CA SER A 27 7.67 -8.46 -2.88
C SER A 27 8.35 -7.10 -2.77
N ASP A 28 9.68 -7.10 -2.73
CA ASP A 28 10.48 -5.88 -2.66
C ASP A 28 10.33 -5.00 -3.90
N LEU A 29 10.03 -5.59 -5.07
CA LEU A 29 9.72 -4.83 -6.27
C LEU A 29 8.42 -4.03 -6.09
N LEU A 30 7.38 -4.66 -5.54
CA LEU A 30 6.10 -4.01 -5.31
C LEU A 30 6.20 -2.92 -4.24
N ARG A 31 7.03 -3.12 -3.20
CA ARG A 31 7.33 -2.08 -2.20
C ARG A 31 8.01 -0.87 -2.83
N LYS A 32 8.99 -1.08 -3.70
CA LYS A 32 9.66 0.03 -4.42
C LYS A 32 8.72 0.79 -5.33
N VAL A 33 7.81 0.08 -6.02
CA VAL A 33 6.78 0.72 -6.85
C VAL A 33 5.88 1.59 -5.97
N LYS A 34 5.41 1.10 -4.81
CA LYS A 34 4.64 1.89 -3.84
C LYS A 34 5.33 3.21 -3.49
N ASP A 35 6.62 3.15 -3.15
CA ASP A 35 7.36 4.33 -2.71
C ASP A 35 7.49 5.38 -3.82
N VAL A 36 7.70 4.95 -5.07
CA VAL A 36 7.74 5.85 -6.24
C VAL A 36 6.39 6.49 -6.51
N GLU A 37 5.30 5.72 -6.45
CA GLU A 37 3.94 6.24 -6.66
C GLU A 37 3.56 7.26 -5.57
N VAL A 38 3.90 6.98 -4.31
CA VAL A 38 3.66 7.91 -3.18
C VAL A 38 4.44 9.22 -3.34
N GLN A 39 5.71 9.15 -3.77
CA GLN A 39 6.53 10.34 -4.03
C GLN A 39 6.02 11.16 -5.23
N GLY A 40 5.44 10.50 -6.25
CA GLY A 40 4.85 11.18 -7.41
C GLY A 40 3.54 11.91 -7.11
N MET A 41 2.87 11.59 -6.00
CA MET A 41 1.63 12.24 -5.56
C MET A 41 1.86 13.52 -4.73
N GLU A 42 3.08 13.75 -4.24
CA GLU A 42 3.46 14.94 -3.47
C GLU A 42 4.01 16.10 -4.33
N GLY A 43 3.99 15.96 -5.66
CA GLY A 43 4.50 16.93 -6.65
C GLY A 43 3.42 17.67 -7.44
#